data_AF-A0A141FDF0-F1
#
_entry.id   AF-A0A141FDF0-F1
#
_cell.length_a   1.000
_cell.length_b   1.000
_cell.length_c   1.000
_cell.angle_alpha   90.00
_cell.angle_beta   90.00
_cell.angle_gamma   90.00
#
_symmetry.space_group_name_H-M   'P 1'
#
loop_
_entity.id
_entity.type
_entity.pdbx_description
1 polymer ?
#
loop_
_entity_poly.entity_id
_entity_poly.type
_entity_poly.pdbx_seq_one_letter_code
_entity_poly.pdbx_strand_id
1 'polypeptide(L)'
;LIGSPPGYIGYSEGGQLTEQVYKKPNSVILFDEIEKAHIDIYNIMLQILDEGRLTDSTGKLIDFTNTIILLTSNLGCPKNYDKYLNNKNYLSNLDLKDIKDNILKNINNYFKPELLNRLTNILIFNPLTIDNLLLICDKFINELKLKLYSNNINIILYVHKTIKYILTKIAYNPLYG
;
A
#
# COMPACT_ATOMS: atom_id res chain seq x y z
N LEU A 1 -11.37 14.72 -4.57
CA LEU A 1 -11.03 14.52 -3.14
C LEU A 1 -11.86 15.39 -2.21
N ILE A 2 -11.85 16.72 -2.39
CA ILE A 2 -12.53 17.68 -1.50
C ILE A 2 -13.84 18.25 -2.08
N GLY A 3 -14.03 18.13 -3.39
CA GLY A 3 -15.20 18.65 -4.11
C GLY A 3 -14.77 19.73 -5.10
N SER A 4 -15.67 20.14 -5.99
CA SER A 4 -15.42 21.26 -6.90
C SER A 4 -15.59 22.59 -6.15
N PRO A 5 -14.87 23.66 -6.53
CA PRO A 5 -15.07 25.00 -5.96
C PRO A 5 -16.41 25.62 -6.40
N PRO A 6 -16.88 26.70 -5.73
CA PRO A 6 -18.11 27.40 -6.08
C PRO A 6 -18.15 27.81 -7.56
N GLY A 7 -19.22 27.43 -8.28
CA GLY A 7 -19.41 27.78 -9.70
C GLY A 7 -19.00 26.69 -10.70
N TYR A 8 -18.51 25.54 -10.25
CA TYR A 8 -18.18 24.39 -11.11
C TYR A 8 -19.18 23.23 -10.95
N ILE A 9 -19.30 22.40 -11.99
CA ILE A 9 -20.11 21.17 -11.94
C ILE A 9 -19.58 20.26 -10.81
N GLY A 10 -20.47 19.76 -9.96
CA GLY A 10 -20.11 18.96 -8.77
C GLY A 10 -19.84 19.78 -7.50
N TYR A 11 -20.13 21.09 -7.48
CA TYR A 11 -20.00 21.93 -6.27
C TYR A 11 -20.93 21.50 -5.12
N SER A 12 -22.13 21.03 -5.44
CA SER A 12 -23.11 20.56 -4.44
C SER A 12 -22.82 19.15 -3.92
N GLU A 13 -21.89 18.43 -4.54
CA GLU A 13 -21.41 17.14 -4.06
C GLU A 13 -20.16 17.39 -3.23
N GLY A 14 -20.25 17.18 -1.91
CA GLY A 14 -19.07 17.18 -1.06
C GLY A 14 -18.01 16.22 -1.60
N GLY A 15 -16.74 16.49 -1.33
CA GLY A 15 -15.66 15.68 -1.87
C GLY A 15 -15.76 14.19 -1.54
N GLN A 16 -15.30 13.36 -2.46
CA GLN A 16 -15.31 11.91 -2.31
C GLN A 16 -14.61 11.41 -1.04
N LEU A 17 -13.52 12.05 -0.61
CA LEU A 17 -12.82 11.68 0.63
C LEU A 17 -13.57 12.22 1.83
N THR A 18 -13.91 13.51 1.76
CA THR A 18 -14.53 14.28 2.84
C THR A 18 -15.89 13.71 3.26
N GLU A 19 -16.74 13.34 2.29
CA GLU A 19 -18.03 12.72 2.57
C GLU A 19 -17.92 11.30 3.13
N GLN A 20 -16.95 10.51 2.69
CA GLN A 20 -16.75 9.14 3.20
C GLN A 20 -16.31 9.16 4.67
N VAL A 21 -15.36 10.04 5.01
CA VAL A 21 -14.89 10.20 6.38
C VAL A 21 -15.97 10.81 7.26
N TYR A 22 -16.74 11.77 6.76
CA TYR A 22 -17.87 12.32 7.50
C TYR A 22 -18.93 11.25 7.85
N LYS A 23 -19.25 10.36 6.90
CA LYS A 23 -20.20 9.26 7.14
C LYS A 23 -19.63 8.15 8.03
N LYS A 24 -18.31 7.91 7.96
CA LYS A 24 -17.59 6.85 8.67
C LYS A 24 -16.27 7.38 9.23
N PRO A 25 -16.31 8.09 10.37
CA PRO A 25 -15.12 8.74 10.93
C PRO A 25 -14.06 7.74 11.42
N ASN A 26 -14.48 6.54 11.84
CA ASN A 26 -13.56 5.45 12.19
C ASN A 26 -13.24 4.64 10.92
N SER A 27 -12.26 5.09 10.15
CA SER A 27 -11.91 4.47 8.86
C SER A 27 -10.41 4.35 8.64
N VAL A 28 -10.04 3.41 7.78
CA VAL A 28 -8.69 3.28 7.24
C VAL A 28 -8.69 3.88 5.85
N ILE A 29 -7.83 4.87 5.60
CA ILE A 29 -7.71 5.59 4.35
C ILE A 29 -6.39 5.19 3.71
N LEU A 30 -6.44 4.68 2.48
CA LEU A 30 -5.26 4.29 1.71
C LEU A 30 -5.02 5.31 0.60
N PHE A 31 -3.84 5.91 0.57
CA PHE A 31 -3.33 6.65 -0.59
C PHE A 31 -2.28 5.80 -1.28
N ASP A 32 -2.58 5.40 -2.50
CA ASP A 32 -1.71 4.55 -3.29
C ASP A 32 -0.74 5.38 -4.14
N GLU A 33 0.51 4.93 -4.24
CA GLU A 33 1.58 5.53 -5.07
C GLU A 33 1.70 7.06 -4.90
N ILE A 34 1.89 7.52 -3.66
CA ILE A 34 1.81 8.94 -3.32
C ILE A 34 2.85 9.80 -4.07
N GLU A 35 3.96 9.22 -4.54
CA GLU A 35 4.94 9.90 -5.39
C GLU A 35 4.41 10.31 -6.77
N LYS A 36 3.26 9.80 -7.20
CA LYS A 36 2.61 10.23 -8.45
C LYS A 36 1.59 11.34 -8.24
N ALA A 37 1.29 11.69 -6.98
CA ALA A 37 0.29 12.67 -6.64
C ALA A 37 0.71 14.11 -7.03
N HIS A 38 -0.26 14.92 -7.44
CA HIS A 38 -0.04 16.34 -7.70
C HIS A 38 0.23 17.12 -6.40
N ILE A 39 0.90 18.28 -6.50
CA ILE A 39 1.27 19.13 -5.35
C ILE A 39 0.07 19.50 -4.48
N ASP A 40 -1.12 19.66 -5.08
CA ASP A 40 -2.34 20.00 -4.34
C ASP A 40 -2.76 18.89 -3.37
N ILE A 41 -2.53 17.62 -3.73
CA ILE A 41 -2.82 16.48 -2.85
C ILE A 41 -1.89 16.52 -1.63
N TYR A 42 -0.63 16.89 -1.81
CA TYR A 42 0.30 17.05 -0.70
C TYR A 42 -0.15 18.11 0.30
N ASN A 43 -0.61 19.28 -0.18
CA ASN A 43 -1.07 20.35 0.71
C ASN A 43 -2.27 19.91 1.55
N ILE A 44 -3.21 19.20 0.91
CA ILE A 44 -4.38 18.63 1.59
C ILE A 44 -3.95 17.62 2.66
N MET A 45 -2.98 16.76 2.33
CA MET A 45 -2.47 15.77 3.27
C MET A 45 -1.75 16.40 4.45
N LEU A 46 -0.92 17.42 4.22
CA LEU A 46 -0.27 18.15 5.30
C LEU A 46 -1.31 18.74 6.26
N GLN A 47 -2.40 19.32 5.74
CA GLN A 47 -3.48 19.82 6.58
C GLN A 47 -4.12 18.71 7.43
N ILE A 48 -4.44 17.57 6.80
CA ILE A 48 -5.05 16.44 7.52
C ILE A 48 -4.10 15.89 8.59
N LEU A 49 -2.82 15.73 8.26
CA LEU A 49 -1.82 15.15 9.17
C LEU A 49 -1.42 16.10 10.31
N ASP A 50 -1.50 17.41 10.08
CA ASP A 50 -1.17 18.43 11.08
C ASP A 50 -2.35 18.72 12.02
N GLU A 51 -3.53 18.99 11.46
CA GLU A 51 -4.70 19.46 12.21
C GLU A 51 -5.65 18.33 12.59
N GLY A 52 -5.50 17.15 11.98
CA GLY A 52 -6.48 16.06 12.08
C GLY A 52 -7.83 16.44 11.47
N ARG A 53 -7.89 17.49 10.64
CA ARG A 53 -9.14 18.05 10.12
C ARG A 53 -8.96 18.55 8.69
N LEU A 54 -10.06 18.61 7.95
CA LEU A 54 -10.09 19.18 6.61
C LEU A 54 -11.40 19.91 6.39
N THR A 55 -11.33 21.11 5.85
CA THR A 55 -12.51 21.86 5.42
C THR A 55 -12.75 21.61 3.94
N ASP A 56 -13.97 21.20 3.59
CA ASP A 56 -14.31 20.96 2.19
C ASP A 56 -14.70 22.23 1.41
N SER A 57 -14.93 22.09 0.09
CA SER A 57 -15.27 23.24 -0.75
C SER A 57 -16.65 23.83 -0.45
N THR A 58 -17.48 23.13 0.33
CA THR A 58 -18.77 23.61 0.83
C THR A 58 -18.63 24.32 2.19
N GLY A 59 -17.43 24.36 2.76
CA GLY A 59 -17.13 24.96 4.07
C GLY A 59 -17.36 24.01 5.25
N LYS A 60 -17.61 22.71 5.00
CA LYS A 60 -17.87 21.72 6.04
C LYS A 60 -16.54 21.23 6.62
N LEU A 61 -16.39 21.34 7.93
CA LEU A 61 -15.23 20.83 8.66
C LEU A 61 -15.41 19.33 8.94
N ILE A 62 -14.40 18.54 8.59
CA ILE A 62 -14.42 17.08 8.75
C ILE A 62 -13.26 16.65 9.62
N ASP A 63 -13.56 15.74 10.54
CA ASP A 63 -12.63 15.25 11.54
C ASP A 63 -11.99 13.93 11.11
N PHE A 64 -10.65 13.89 11.14
CA PHE A 64 -9.80 12.77 10.78
C PHE A 64 -9.09 12.18 12.01
N THR A 65 -9.33 12.67 13.24
CA THR A 65 -8.60 12.19 14.44
C THR A 65 -8.78 10.70 14.72
N ASN A 66 -9.88 10.09 14.24
CA ASN A 66 -10.15 8.66 14.37
C ASN A 66 -9.89 7.86 13.08
N THR A 67 -9.12 8.43 12.15
CA THR A 67 -8.76 7.77 10.89
C THR A 67 -7.32 7.27 10.93
N ILE A 68 -7.10 6.08 10.39
CA ILE A 68 -5.75 5.56 10.12
C ILE A 68 -5.43 5.86 8.67
N ILE A 69 -4.38 6.64 8.43
CA ILE A 69 -3.92 6.98 7.09
C ILE A 69 -2.73 6.08 6.73
N LEU A 70 -2.87 5.33 5.65
CA LEU A 70 -1.83 4.49 5.06
C LEU A 70 -1.41 5.08 3.72
N LEU A 71 -0.10 5.24 3.54
CA LEU A 71 0.49 5.70 2.29
C LEU A 71 1.35 4.57 1.73
N THR A 72 1.25 4.32 0.43
CA THR A 72 2.18 3.44 -0.28
C THR A 72 3.04 4.27 -1.22
N SER A 73 4.26 3.78 -1.46
CA SER A 73 5.16 4.37 -2.42
C SER A 73 6.09 3.31 -2.98
N ASN A 74 6.41 3.42 -4.27
CA ASN A 74 7.38 2.57 -4.94
C ASN A 74 8.77 3.23 -5.03
N LEU A 75 9.00 4.34 -4.32
CA LEU A 75 10.26 5.07 -4.36
C LEU A 75 11.44 4.27 -3.82
N GLY A 76 12.53 4.25 -4.60
CA GLY A 76 13.77 3.58 -4.23
C GLY A 76 13.70 2.06 -4.24
N CYS A 77 12.55 1.47 -4.56
CA CYS A 77 12.42 0.03 -4.75
C CYS A 77 13.31 -0.41 -5.93
N PRO A 78 14.18 -1.41 -5.74
CA PRO A 78 15.05 -1.89 -6.81
C PRO A 78 14.22 -2.48 -7.96
N LYS A 79 14.50 -2.05 -9.20
CA LYS A 79 13.89 -2.64 -10.41
C LYS A 79 14.33 -4.08 -10.62
N ASN A 80 15.54 -4.43 -10.15
CA ASN A 80 16.04 -5.78 -10.07
C ASN A 80 16.96 -6.05 -8.89
N TYR A 81 17.01 -7.32 -8.51
CA TYR A 81 17.87 -7.81 -7.44
C TYR A 81 19.18 -8.43 -7.96
N ASP A 82 19.45 -8.35 -9.27
CA ASP A 82 20.63 -8.98 -9.92
C ASP A 82 21.94 -8.56 -9.24
N LYS A 83 22.09 -7.27 -8.90
CA LYS A 83 23.23 -6.74 -8.14
C LYS A 83 23.45 -7.50 -6.83
N TYR A 84 22.37 -7.89 -6.17
CA TYR A 84 22.35 -8.58 -4.88
C TYR A 84 22.28 -10.09 -5.00
N LEU A 85 22.09 -10.67 -6.19
CA LEU A 85 21.99 -12.12 -6.40
C LEU A 85 23.17 -12.68 -7.20
N ASN A 86 24.16 -11.85 -7.52
CA ASN A 86 25.40 -12.31 -8.14
C ASN A 86 26.05 -13.43 -7.30
N ASN A 87 26.10 -14.62 -7.87
CA ASN A 87 26.63 -15.85 -7.27
C ASN A 87 25.87 -16.39 -6.03
N LYS A 88 24.65 -15.92 -5.76
CA LYS A 88 23.81 -16.43 -4.66
C LYS A 88 22.32 -16.40 -4.99
N ASN A 89 21.58 -17.38 -4.49
CA ASN A 89 20.13 -17.51 -4.74
C ASN A 89 19.27 -16.89 -3.61
N TYR A 90 19.88 -16.10 -2.72
CA TYR A 90 19.19 -15.51 -1.57
C TYR A 90 19.76 -14.12 -1.25
N LEU A 91 18.91 -13.29 -0.63
CA LEU A 91 19.30 -11.98 -0.09
C LEU A 91 19.78 -12.17 1.35
N SER A 92 21.02 -11.77 1.63
CA SER A 92 21.57 -11.77 2.97
C SER A 92 21.06 -10.57 3.77
N ASN A 93 21.22 -10.61 5.09
CA ASN A 93 20.86 -9.49 5.97
C ASN A 93 21.61 -8.19 5.60
N LEU A 94 22.82 -8.30 5.05
CA LEU A 94 23.60 -7.15 4.57
C LEU A 94 22.98 -6.53 3.31
N ASP A 95 22.49 -7.36 2.38
CA ASP A 95 21.83 -6.88 1.15
C ASP A 95 20.50 -6.19 1.48
N LEU A 96 19.70 -6.80 2.37
CA LEU A 96 18.43 -6.22 2.81
C LEU A 96 18.63 -4.88 3.50
N LYS A 97 19.73 -4.73 4.26
CA LYS A 97 20.09 -3.45 4.88
C LYS A 97 20.47 -2.40 3.83
N ASP A 98 21.29 -2.74 2.84
CA ASP A 98 21.66 -1.81 1.75
C ASP A 98 20.43 -1.36 0.94
N ILE A 99 19.51 -2.30 0.63
CA ILE A 99 18.24 -1.99 -0.04
C ILE A 99 17.40 -1.02 0.80
N LYS A 100 17.26 -1.31 2.09
CA LYS A 100 16.52 -0.46 3.03
C LYS A 100 17.11 0.95 3.11
N ASP A 101 18.43 1.06 3.23
CA ASP A 101 19.12 2.35 3.31
C ASP A 101 18.96 3.15 1.99
N ASN A 102 19.00 2.47 0.84
CA ASN A 102 18.72 3.08 -0.46
C ASN A 102 17.26 3.58 -0.58
N ILE A 103 16.29 2.79 -0.11
CA ILE A 103 14.87 3.21 -0.09
C ILE A 103 14.71 4.47 0.78
N LEU A 104 15.23 4.45 2.01
CA LEU A 104 15.17 5.60 2.92
C LEU A 104 15.82 6.85 2.33
N LYS A 105 16.97 6.70 1.67
CA LYS A 105 17.65 7.81 1.00
C LYS A 105 16.78 8.41 -0.11
N ASN A 106 16.13 7.58 -0.93
CA ASN A 106 15.26 8.07 -2.00
C ASN A 106 13.99 8.75 -1.46
N ILE A 107 13.40 8.19 -0.40
CA ILE A 107 12.26 8.80 0.31
C ILE A 107 12.65 10.20 0.83
N ASN A 108 13.78 10.32 1.52
CA ASN A 108 14.26 11.59 2.09
C ASN A 108 14.63 12.64 1.02
N ASN A 109 15.08 12.20 -0.15
CA ASN A 109 15.40 13.11 -1.26
C ASN A 109 14.16 13.59 -2.02
N TYR A 110 13.14 12.74 -2.12
CA TYR A 110 11.94 13.03 -2.90
C TYR A 110 10.89 13.79 -2.07
N PHE A 111 10.56 13.30 -0.88
CA PHE A 111 9.56 13.93 -0.03
C PHE A 111 10.15 15.05 0.80
N LYS A 112 9.39 16.13 0.95
CA LYS A 112 9.78 17.23 1.84
C LYS A 112 9.81 16.74 3.31
N PRO A 113 10.76 17.22 4.13
CA PRO A 113 10.81 16.90 5.55
C PRO A 113 9.50 17.19 6.30
N GLU A 114 8.76 18.21 5.85
CA GLU A 114 7.43 18.58 6.37
C GLU A 114 6.47 17.38 6.41
N LEU A 115 6.38 16.61 5.32
CA LEU A 115 5.51 15.43 5.28
C LEU A 115 6.08 14.30 6.14
N LEU A 116 7.38 14.02 6.01
CA LEU A 116 8.02 12.90 6.68
C LEU A 116 7.95 13.02 8.21
N ASN A 117 8.08 14.24 8.74
CA ASN A 117 8.00 14.51 10.17
C ASN A 117 6.60 14.31 10.76
N ARG A 118 5.56 14.21 9.92
CA ARG A 118 4.17 13.93 10.35
C ARG A 118 3.81 12.47 10.28
N LEU A 119 4.58 11.66 9.56
CA LEU A 119 4.37 10.22 9.53
C LEU A 119 4.86 9.61 10.83
N THR A 120 3.99 8.83 11.48
CA THR A 120 4.34 8.15 12.72
C THR A 120 5.43 7.10 12.49
N ASN A 121 5.28 6.28 11.44
CA ASN A 121 6.20 5.21 11.10
C ASN A 121 6.32 5.07 9.58
N ILE A 122 7.53 4.78 9.10
CA ILE A 122 7.79 4.35 7.73
C ILE A 122 8.10 2.85 7.75
N LEU A 123 7.23 2.06 7.11
CA LEU A 123 7.37 0.61 7.02
C LEU A 123 7.98 0.25 5.66
N ILE A 124 9.08 -0.48 5.68
CA ILE A 124 9.74 -0.96 4.46
C ILE A 124 9.49 -2.46 4.37
N PHE A 125 8.85 -2.87 3.28
CA PHE A 125 8.54 -4.27 3.01
C PHE A 125 9.77 -5.00 2.49
N ASN A 126 10.03 -6.18 3.05
CA ASN A 126 11.04 -7.07 2.53
C ASN A 126 10.52 -7.77 1.26
N PRO A 127 11.40 -8.12 0.31
CA PRO A 127 11.01 -8.93 -0.84
C PRO A 127 10.45 -10.28 -0.39
N LEU A 128 9.52 -10.83 -1.18
CA LEU A 128 8.91 -12.12 -0.89
C LEU A 128 9.94 -13.25 -1.06
N THR A 129 10.02 -14.12 -0.07
CA THR A 129 10.79 -15.36 -0.15
C THR A 129 9.92 -16.49 -0.68
N ILE A 130 10.54 -17.60 -1.10
CA ILE A 130 9.82 -18.81 -1.52
C ILE A 130 8.89 -19.31 -0.40
N ASP A 131 9.33 -19.24 0.86
CA ASP A 131 8.51 -19.64 2.01
C ASP A 131 7.29 -18.73 2.18
N ASN A 132 7.45 -17.41 1.98
CA ASN A 132 6.33 -16.47 1.98
C ASN A 132 5.34 -16.80 0.85
N LEU A 133 5.84 -17.13 -0.34
CA LEU A 133 5.00 -17.49 -1.48
C LEU A 133 4.24 -18.80 -1.27
N LEU A 134 4.82 -19.78 -0.58
CA LEU A 134 4.11 -20.99 -0.19
C LEU A 134 2.91 -20.68 0.72
N LEU A 135 3.09 -19.78 1.69
CA LEU A 135 2.01 -19.33 2.58
C LEU A 135 0.92 -18.58 1.79
N ILE A 136 1.32 -17.73 0.84
CA ILE A 136 0.40 -17.01 -0.05
C ILE A 136 -0.39 -17.99 -0.93
N CYS A 137 0.28 -19.02 -1.48
CA CYS A 137 -0.36 -20.07 -2.25
C CYS A 137 -1.42 -20.81 -1.40
N ASP A 138 -1.10 -21.14 -0.15
CA ASP A 138 -2.05 -21.76 0.77
C ASP A 138 -3.24 -20.85 1.10
N LYS A 139 -3.01 -19.55 1.27
CA LYS A 139 -4.09 -18.57 1.43
C LYS A 139 -5.05 -18.60 0.24
N PHE A 140 -4.54 -18.52 -1.00
CA PHE A 140 -5.38 -18.53 -2.20
C PHE A 140 -6.12 -19.85 -2.41
N ILE A 141 -5.48 -20.99 -2.09
CA ILE A 141 -6.14 -22.30 -2.12
C ILE A 141 -7.32 -22.32 -1.14
N ASN A 142 -7.16 -21.77 0.06
CA ASN A 142 -8.22 -21.71 1.05
C ASN A 142 -9.36 -20.76 0.64
N GLU A 143 -9.05 -19.60 0.08
CA GLU A 143 -10.07 -18.70 -0.49
C GLU A 143 -10.87 -19.37 -1.61
N LEU A 144 -10.20 -20.14 -2.48
CA LEU A 144 -10.85 -20.89 -3.54
C LEU A 144 -11.78 -21.97 -2.98
N LYS A 145 -11.37 -22.71 -1.95
CA LYS A 145 -12.24 -23.68 -1.26
C LYS A 145 -13.50 -23.02 -0.70
N LEU A 146 -13.35 -21.88 -0.03
CA LEU A 146 -14.48 -21.12 0.53
C LEU A 146 -15.45 -20.68 -0.58
N LYS A 147 -14.93 -20.20 -1.72
CA LYS A 147 -15.76 -19.82 -2.89
C LYS A 147 -16.50 -21.00 -3.50
N LEU A 148 -15.86 -22.17 -3.60
CA LEU A 148 -16.52 -23.39 -4.10
C LEU A 148 -17.65 -23.82 -3.17
N TYR A 149 -17.39 -23.80 -1.86
CA TYR A 149 -18.39 -24.12 -0.84
C TYR A 149 -19.58 -23.16 -0.89
N SER A 150 -19.34 -21.84 -0.98
CA SER A 150 -20.43 -20.85 -1.08
C SER A 150 -21.27 -20.98 -2.34
N ASN A 151 -20.71 -21.57 -3.40
CA ASN A 151 -21.41 -21.82 -4.66
C ASN A 151 -22.07 -23.21 -4.72
N ASN A 152 -22.19 -23.91 -3.58
CA ASN A 152 -22.73 -25.27 -3.47
C ASN A 152 -22.00 -26.31 -4.34
N ILE A 153 -20.73 -26.07 -4.66
CA ILE A 153 -19.88 -27.00 -5.40
C ILE A 153 -19.14 -27.86 -4.37
N ASN A 154 -19.59 -29.10 -4.20
CA ASN A 154 -19.09 -29.99 -3.16
C ASN A 154 -17.81 -30.73 -3.62
N ILE A 155 -16.72 -29.99 -3.83
CA ILE A 155 -15.42 -30.50 -4.28
C ILE A 155 -14.41 -30.44 -3.14
N ILE A 156 -13.74 -31.56 -2.88
CA ILE A 156 -12.59 -31.62 -1.96
C ILE A 156 -11.32 -31.33 -2.77
N LEU A 157 -10.78 -30.12 -2.61
CA LEU A 157 -9.54 -29.72 -3.26
C LEU A 157 -8.34 -30.04 -2.35
N TYR A 158 -7.48 -30.97 -2.78
CA TYR A 158 -6.21 -31.26 -2.12
C TYR A 158 -5.05 -30.97 -3.08
N VAL A 159 -4.11 -30.14 -2.66
CA VAL A 159 -2.90 -29.83 -3.43
C VAL A 159 -1.69 -30.31 -2.64
N HIS A 160 -0.98 -31.30 -3.19
CA HIS A 160 0.20 -31.86 -2.55
C HIS A 160 1.32 -30.82 -2.39
N LYS A 161 2.07 -30.90 -1.29
CA LYS A 161 3.13 -29.92 -0.96
C LYS A 161 4.20 -29.78 -2.04
N THR A 162 4.56 -30.88 -2.70
CA THR A 162 5.57 -30.84 -3.78
C THR A 162 5.07 -30.07 -5.00
N ILE A 163 3.79 -30.18 -5.35
CA ILE A 163 3.20 -29.43 -6.47
C ILE A 163 3.19 -27.95 -6.14
N LYS A 164 2.79 -27.57 -4.92
CA LYS A 164 2.84 -26.17 -4.46
C LYS A 164 4.25 -25.61 -4.58
N TYR A 165 5.25 -26.34 -4.11
CA TYR A 165 6.65 -25.92 -4.20
C TYR A 165 7.14 -25.74 -5.64
N ILE A 166 6.79 -26.66 -6.53
CA ILE A 166 7.15 -26.56 -7.96
C ILE A 166 6.48 -25.33 -8.58
N LEU A 167 5.18 -25.12 -8.33
CA LEU A 167 4.44 -23.97 -8.84
C LEU A 167 5.03 -22.66 -8.32
N THR A 168 5.31 -22.55 -7.02
CA THR A 168 5.94 -21.35 -6.46
C THR A 168 7.32 -21.14 -7.04
N LYS A 169 8.12 -22.19 -7.27
CA LYS A 169 9.47 -22.04 -7.83
C LYS A 169 9.47 -21.61 -9.30
N ILE A 170 8.52 -22.10 -10.09
CA ILE A 170 8.37 -21.71 -11.50
C ILE A 170 7.84 -20.28 -11.62
N ALA A 171 6.87 -19.92 -10.77
CA ALA A 171 6.26 -18.60 -10.76
C ALA A 171 7.12 -17.54 -10.06
N TYR A 172 8.10 -17.96 -9.24
CA TYR A 172 8.91 -17.03 -8.46
C TYR A 172 9.72 -16.12 -9.37
N ASN A 173 9.38 -14.84 -9.30
CA ASN A 173 10.20 -13.80 -9.85
C ASN A 173 10.46 -12.77 -8.74
N PRO A 174 11.71 -12.65 -8.25
CA PRO A 174 12.07 -11.71 -7.20
C PRO A 174 11.59 -10.27 -7.48
N LEU A 175 11.41 -9.88 -8.75
CA LEU A 175 10.99 -8.55 -9.17
C LEU A 175 9.52 -8.25 -8.88
N TYR A 176 8.66 -9.26 -8.98
CA TYR A 176 7.21 -9.09 -8.90
C TYR A 176 6.64 -9.54 -7.55
N GLY A 177 7.49 -10.10 -6.68
CA GLY A 177 7.08 -10.78 -5.46
C GLY A 177 6.65 -12.21 -5.74
#